data_AF-A0A929D2M3-F1
#
_entry.id   AF-A0A929D2M3-F1
#
_cell.length_a   1.000
_cell.length_b   1.000
_cell.length_c   1.000
_cell.angle_alpha   90.00
_cell.angle_beta   90.00
_cell.angle_gamma   90.00
#
_symmetry.space_group_name_H-M   'P 1'
#
loop_
_entity.id
_entity.type
_entity.pdbx_description
1 polymer ?
#
loop_
_entity_poly.entity_id
_entity_poly.type
_entity_poly.pdbx_seq_one_letter_code
_entity_poly.pdbx_strand_id
1 'polypeptide(L)'
;MSSTVKTDVKISAFSLKDPQGTFLVFETTHLTMKAEKILKAEGIPFRLFPKPRSVISGCGIIVKVLEENLARASQVCKDKGLTIKDILSIK
;
A
#
# COMPACT_ATOMS: atom_id res chain seq x y z
N MET A 1 24.66 6.23 17.13
CA MET A 1 24.93 6.56 15.71
C MET A 1 25.04 5.26 14.93
N SER A 2 24.58 5.29 13.68
CA SER A 2 24.64 4.20 12.70
C SER A 2 23.69 3.04 12.98
N SER A 3 22.53 3.06 12.33
CA SER A 3 22.33 2.30 11.09
C SER A 3 22.34 0.81 11.35
N THR A 4 21.16 0.20 11.36
CA THR A 4 20.76 -0.87 10.43
C THR A 4 19.32 -1.24 10.81
N VAL A 5 18.32 -0.49 10.34
CA VAL A 5 17.03 -1.16 10.10
C VAL A 5 17.34 -2.07 8.93
N LYS A 6 17.74 -3.30 9.27
CA LYS A 6 17.93 -4.39 8.36
C LYS A 6 16.60 -4.52 7.64
N THR A 7 16.54 -4.08 6.39
CA THR A 7 15.50 -4.52 5.46
C THR A 7 15.80 -5.98 5.12
N ASP A 8 15.83 -6.83 6.16
CA ASP A 8 15.66 -8.28 6.06
C ASP A 8 14.15 -8.52 6.00
N VAL A 9 13.51 -7.88 5.03
CA VAL A 9 12.18 -8.26 4.62
C VAL A 9 12.40 -9.49 3.75
N LYS A 10 12.67 -10.62 4.42
CA LYS A 10 12.42 -11.95 3.91
C LYS A 10 10.92 -12.04 3.62
N ILE A 11 10.46 -11.48 2.51
CA ILE A 11 9.22 -11.93 1.84
C ILE A 11 9.58 -13.25 1.15
N SER A 12 10.05 -14.21 1.94
CA SER A 12 10.17 -15.59 1.52
C SER A 12 8.78 -16.18 1.76
N ALA A 13 7.92 -16.07 0.73
CA ALA A 13 6.68 -16.82 0.52
C ALA A 13 5.30 -16.17 0.79
N PHE A 14 5.16 -14.89 1.14
CA PHE A 14 3.85 -14.21 1.11
C PHE A 14 3.69 -13.42 -0.21
N SER A 15 3.23 -14.08 -1.26
CA SER A 15 3.23 -13.53 -2.61
C SER A 15 2.31 -12.29 -2.70
N LEU A 16 2.88 -11.13 -3.03
CA LEU A 16 2.11 -9.97 -3.54
C LEU A 16 1.44 -10.28 -4.90
N LYS A 17 1.44 -11.54 -5.35
CA LYS A 17 0.86 -12.03 -6.60
C LYS A 17 -0.56 -12.58 -6.41
N ASP A 18 -0.93 -13.00 -5.21
CA ASP A 18 -2.27 -13.47 -4.91
C ASP A 18 -3.26 -12.29 -4.93
N PRO A 19 -4.50 -12.48 -5.42
CA PRO A 19 -5.54 -11.44 -5.36
C PRO A 19 -6.05 -11.20 -3.92
N GLN A 20 -5.68 -12.08 -2.98
CA GLN A 20 -6.04 -12.00 -1.57
C GLN A 20 -5.02 -11.14 -0.81
N GLY A 21 -5.50 -10.26 0.05
CA GLY A 21 -4.72 -9.33 0.86
C GLY A 21 -5.44 -8.00 1.07
N THR A 22 -4.71 -7.02 1.61
CA THR A 22 -5.28 -5.71 1.93
C THR A 22 -4.87 -4.67 0.91
N PHE A 23 -5.85 -3.93 0.40
CA PHE A 23 -5.69 -2.94 -0.64
C PHE A 23 -6.16 -1.57 -0.13
N LEU A 24 -5.31 -0.59 -0.26
CA LEU A 24 -5.61 0.80 0.02
C LEU A 24 -6.14 1.46 -1.25
N VAL A 25 -7.33 2.02 -1.15
CA VAL A 25 -7.97 2.79 -2.21
C VAL A 25 -7.80 4.26 -1.88
N PHE A 26 -7.31 5.01 -2.86
CA PHE A 26 -7.17 6.45 -2.75
C PHE A 26 -8.23 7.14 -3.59
N GLU A 27 -8.54 8.38 -3.22
CA GLU A 27 -9.55 9.16 -3.93
C GLU A 27 -9.10 9.55 -5.34
N THR A 28 -7.80 9.76 -5.56
CA THR A 28 -7.25 10.19 -6.86
C THR A 28 -5.93 9.49 -7.19
N THR A 29 -5.57 9.50 -8.48
CA THR A 29 -4.29 8.96 -8.97
C THR A 29 -3.09 9.66 -8.36
N HIS A 30 -3.18 10.98 -8.12
CA HIS A 30 -2.12 11.76 -7.47
C HIS A 30 -1.81 11.26 -6.05
N LEU A 31 -2.86 10.94 -5.27
CA LEU A 31 -2.68 10.36 -3.94
C LEU A 31 -2.07 8.97 -4.03
N THR A 32 -2.47 8.16 -5.02
CA THR A 32 -1.87 6.84 -5.24
C THR A 32 -0.38 6.93 -5.58
N MET A 33 0.00 7.85 -6.46
CA MET A 33 1.40 8.12 -6.82
C MET A 33 2.22 8.66 -5.64
N LYS A 34 1.61 9.48 -4.77
CA LYS A 34 2.25 9.93 -3.52
C LYS A 34 2.44 8.76 -2.55
N ALA A 35 1.41 7.94 -2.36
CA ALA A 35 1.47 6.76 -1.50
C ALA A 35 2.58 5.82 -1.96
N GLU A 36 2.68 5.58 -3.28
CA GLU A 36 3.76 4.81 -3.89
C GLU A 36 5.14 5.34 -3.47
N LYS A 37 5.38 6.65 -3.65
CA LYS A 37 6.65 7.27 -3.28
C LYS A 37 6.96 7.14 -1.79
N ILE A 38 5.96 7.31 -0.93
CA ILE A 38 6.11 7.25 0.52
C ILE A 38 6.40 5.82 0.99
N LEU A 39 5.60 4.86 0.53
CA LEU A 39 5.79 3.45 0.84
C LEU A 39 7.16 2.97 0.34
N LYS A 40 7.58 3.41 -0.85
CA LYS A 40 8.89 3.13 -1.41
C LYS A 40 10.02 3.76 -0.59
N ALA A 41 9.85 5.00 -0.13
CA ALA A 41 10.83 5.70 0.70
C ALA A 41 11.02 5.04 2.07
N GLU A 42 9.94 4.52 2.65
CA GLU A 42 9.96 3.78 3.92
C GLU A 42 10.40 2.32 3.79
N GLY A 43 10.62 1.83 2.57
CA GLY A 43 10.94 0.43 2.30
C GLY A 43 9.80 -0.54 2.62
N ILE A 44 8.56 -0.06 2.61
CA ILE A 44 7.38 -0.90 2.84
C ILE A 44 7.07 -1.67 1.55
N PRO A 45 6.90 -2.99 1.59
CA PRO A 45 6.52 -3.76 0.40
C PRO A 45 5.08 -3.45 0.02
N PHE A 46 4.89 -2.92 -1.19
CA PHE A 46 3.59 -2.61 -1.76
C PHE A 46 3.54 -3.02 -3.24
N ARG A 47 2.33 -3.11 -3.79
CA ARG A 47 2.12 -3.35 -5.22
C ARG A 47 0.88 -2.64 -5.73
N LEU A 48 1.00 -2.00 -6.89
CA LEU A 48 -0.15 -1.38 -7.54
C LEU A 48 -0.93 -2.40 -8.36
N PHE A 49 -2.25 -2.37 -8.25
CA PHE A 49 -3.15 -3.13 -9.10
C PHE A 49 -4.12 -2.19 -9.80
N PRO A 50 -4.44 -2.41 -11.08
CA PRO A 50 -5.55 -1.73 -11.72
C PRO A 50 -6.83 -2.15 -11.00
N LYS A 51 -7.65 -1.18 -10.60
CA LYS A 51 -8.91 -1.43 -9.90
C LYS A 51 -9.82 -2.24 -10.82
N PRO A 52 -10.42 -3.34 -10.36
CA PRO A 52 -11.36 -4.10 -11.17
C PRO A 52 -12.56 -3.24 -11.57
N ARG A 53 -13.03 -3.42 -12.81
CA ARG A 53 -14.08 -2.61 -13.47
C ARG A 53 -15.43 -2.59 -12.73
N SER A 54 -15.67 -3.51 -11.80
CA SER A 54 -16.90 -3.54 -10.98
C SER A 54 -16.90 -2.56 -9.79
N VAL A 55 -15.77 -1.92 -9.47
CA VAL A 55 -15.62 -1.07 -8.27
C VAL A 55 -15.33 0.38 -8.68
N ILE A 56 -16.18 1.00 -9.50
CA ILE A 56 -15.92 2.36 -10.01
C ILE A 56 -16.38 3.43 -8.99
N SER A 57 -15.40 4.04 -8.32
CA SER A 57 -15.45 5.39 -7.72
C SER A 57 -14.05 5.78 -7.29
N GLY A 58 -13.57 6.96 -7.71
CA GLY A 58 -12.35 7.60 -7.21
C GLY A 58 -11.10 7.44 -8.10
N CYS A 59 -10.40 6.31 -8.02
CA CYS A 59 -9.08 6.13 -8.63
C CYS A 59 -8.99 4.76 -9.32
N GLY A 60 -8.52 4.70 -10.57
CA GLY A 60 -8.39 3.44 -11.33
C GLY A 60 -7.30 2.49 -10.82
N ILE A 61 -6.62 2.84 -9.72
CA ILE A 61 -5.47 2.12 -9.18
C ILE A 61 -5.66 1.93 -7.68
N ILE A 62 -5.37 0.72 -7.20
CA ILE A 62 -5.37 0.36 -5.78
C ILE A 62 -3.97 -0.10 -5.36
N VAL A 63 -3.61 0.12 -4.09
CA VAL A 63 -2.29 -0.22 -3.56
C VAL A 63 -2.42 -1.42 -2.62
N LYS A 64 -1.96 -2.59 -3.05
CA LYS A 64 -1.85 -3.76 -2.18
C LYS A 64 -0.69 -3.56 -1.21
N VAL A 65 -0.97 -3.79 0.07
CA VAL A 65 0.02 -3.86 1.14
C VAL A 65 -0.19 -5.13 1.94
N LEU A 66 0.83 -5.59 2.65
CA LEU A 66 0.67 -6.68 3.61
C LEU A 66 -0.15 -6.19 4.81
N GLU A 67 -0.97 -7.07 5.40
CA GLU A 67 -1.78 -6.72 6.56
C GLU A 67 -0.92 -6.28 7.75
N GLU A 68 0.22 -6.93 7.98
CA GLU A 68 1.23 -6.53 8.97
C GLU A 68 1.77 -5.10 8.76
N ASN A 69 1.81 -4.66 7.50
CA ASN A 69 2.32 -3.36 7.09
C ASN A 69 1.22 -2.31 6.98
N LEU A 70 -0.05 -2.68 7.11
CA LEU A 70 -1.17 -1.74 7.04
C LEU A 70 -1.07 -0.68 8.12
N ALA A 71 -0.75 -1.08 9.36
CA ALA A 71 -0.61 -0.15 10.47
C ALA A 71 0.48 0.89 10.16
N ARG A 72 1.65 0.43 9.70
CA ARG A 72 2.75 1.30 9.28
C ARG A 72 2.34 2.19 8.12
N ALA A 73 1.85 1.60 7.02
CA ALA A 73 1.42 2.31 5.81
C ALA A 73 0.38 3.40 6.10
N SER A 74 -0.63 3.10 6.92
CA SER A 74 -1.65 4.07 7.34
C SER A 74 -1.05 5.22 8.13
N GLN A 75 -0.11 4.92 9.04
CA GLN A 75 0.60 5.92 9.83
C GLN A 75 1.44 6.85 8.95
N VAL A 76 2.24 6.29 8.03
CA VAL A 76 3.08 7.11 7.14
C VAL A 76 2.22 7.92 6.18
N CYS A 77 1.11 7.36 5.68
CA CYS A 77 0.15 8.09 4.87
C CYS A 77 -0.40 9.29 5.64
N LYS A 78 -0.86 9.11 6.88
CA LYS A 78 -1.35 10.23 7.72
C LYS A 78 -0.28 11.28 7.99
N ASP A 79 0.93 10.86 8.36
CA ASP A 79 2.08 11.76 8.62
C ASP A 79 2.40 12.64 7.41
N LYS A 80 2.31 12.07 6.21
CA LYS A 80 2.54 12.77 4.94
C LYS A 80 1.30 13.48 4.37
N GLY A 81 0.18 13.48 5.10
CA GLY A 81 -1.06 14.14 4.70
C GLY A 81 -1.85 13.43 3.60
N LEU A 82 -1.71 12.11 3.47
CA LEU A 82 -2.59 11.29 2.63
C LEU A 82 -3.79 10.75 3.41
N THR A 83 -4.96 10.98 2.83
CA THR A 83 -6.22 10.37 3.27
C THR A 83 -6.48 9.11 2.45
N ILE A 84 -6.54 7.97 3.13
CA ILE A 84 -7.00 6.71 2.53
C ILE A 84 -8.52 6.81 2.41
N LYS A 85 -9.05 6.60 1.20
CA LYS A 85 -10.49 6.74 0.93
C LYS A 85 -11.25 5.50 1.36
N ASP A 86 -10.68 4.34 1.09
CA ASP A 86 -11.29 3.05 1.39
C ASP A 86 -10.21 1.97 1.55
N ILE A 87 -10.51 0.90 2.29
CA ILE A 87 -9.59 -0.22 2.52
C ILE A 87 -10.33 -1.51 2.18
N LEU A 88 -9.87 -2.23 1.17
CA LEU A 88 -10.43 -3.50 0.75
C LEU A 88 -9.57 -4.64 1.31
N SER A 89 -10.15 -5.50 2.13
CA SER A 89 -9.49 -6.74 2.56
C SER A 89 -10.15 -7.90 1.82
N ILE A 90 -9.39 -8.53 0.91
CA ILE A 90 -9.81 -9.71 0.16
C ILE A 90 -9.20 -10.91 0.87
N LYS A 91 -10.02 -11.77 1.46
CA LYS A 91 -9.60 -13.01 2.14
C LYS A 91 -9.94 -14.23 1.29
#